data_AF-A0A1V6R124-F1
#
_entry.id   AF-A0A1V6R124-F1
#
_cell.length_a   1.000
_cell.length_b   1.000
_cell.length_c   1.000
_cell.angle_alpha   90.00
_cell.angle_beta   90.00
_cell.angle_gamma   90.00
#
_symmetry.space_group_name_H-M   'P 1'
#
loop_
_entity.id
_entity.type
_entity.pdbx_description
1 polymer ?
#
loop_
_entity_poly.entity_id
_entity_poly.type
_entity_poly.pdbx_seq_one_letter_code
_entity_poly.pdbx_strand_id
1 'polypeptide(L)'
;MAPVESPIKQEQLRKRRIKQEQLRKRRNNLLRRHNDFWRLYSIKSWVVMEMPNGRLYTYYSHPDVAVPTKQEITQRRQPAVHKSPPDYGPYESANEAIPKLPAITVLGRN
;
A
#
# COMPACT_ATOMS: atom_id res chain seq x y z
N MET A 1 -8.81 11.14 45.55
CA MET A 1 -9.62 10.21 44.74
C MET A 1 -9.42 10.55 43.27
N ALA A 2 -8.83 9.65 42.47
CA ALA A 2 -8.73 9.87 41.03
C ALA A 2 -10.12 9.74 40.39
N PRO A 3 -10.47 10.55 39.38
CA PRO A 3 -11.79 10.47 38.77
C PRO A 3 -11.89 9.16 37.97
N VAL A 4 -12.81 8.28 38.37
CA VAL A 4 -13.13 7.07 37.63
C VAL A 4 -13.85 7.50 36.35
N GLU A 5 -13.13 7.51 35.23
CA GLU A 5 -13.74 7.80 33.92
C GLU A 5 -14.87 6.80 33.62
N SER A 6 -16.00 7.30 33.12
CA SER A 6 -17.18 6.47 32.85
C SER A 6 -16.86 5.32 31.87
N PRO A 7 -17.51 4.14 32.02
CA PRO A 7 -17.25 2.97 31.18
C PRO A 7 -17.33 3.24 29.66
N ILE A 8 -18.23 4.15 29.26
CA ILE A 8 -18.41 4.58 27.87
C ILE A 8 -17.17 5.31 27.33
N LYS A 9 -16.56 6.18 28.13
CA LYS A 9 -15.33 6.90 27.74
C LYS A 9 -14.15 5.94 27.62
N GLN A 10 -14.02 4.98 28.53
CA GLN A 10 -12.96 3.97 28.49
C GLN A 10 -13.01 3.11 27.22
N GLU A 11 -14.19 2.64 26.83
CA GLU A 11 -14.35 1.82 25.61
C GLU A 11 -14.07 2.63 24.34
N GLN A 12 -14.48 3.91 24.29
CA GLN A 12 -14.13 4.79 23.16
C GLN A 12 -12.62 5.03 23.04
N LEU A 13 -11.93 5.24 24.16
CA LEU A 13 -10.47 5.38 24.19
C LEU A 13 -9.78 4.10 23.72
N ARG A 14 -10.27 2.93 24.14
CA ARG A 14 -9.76 1.63 23.69
C ARG A 14 -9.90 1.47 22.17
N LYS A 15 -11.08 1.74 21.60
CA LYS A 15 -11.30 1.67 20.14
C LYS A 15 -10.38 2.62 19.37
N ARG A 16 -10.17 3.84 19.87
CA ARG A 16 -9.23 4.81 19.28
C ARG A 16 -7.80 4.28 19.28
N ARG A 17 -7.32 3.72 20.40
CA ARG A 17 -5.99 3.11 20.49
C ARG A 17 -5.81 1.96 19.51
N ILE A 18 -6.79 1.07 19.40
CA ILE A 18 -6.77 -0.05 18.44
C ILE A 18 -6.67 0.48 17.01
N LYS A 19 -7.47 1.48 16.65
CA LYS A 19 -7.45 2.09 15.31
C LYS A 19 -6.10 2.74 14.99
N GLN A 20 -5.52 3.47 15.95
CA GLN A 20 -4.18 4.07 15.79
C GLN A 20 -3.10 3.00 15.58
N GLU A 21 -3.17 1.91 16.34
CA GLU A 21 -2.22 0.81 16.22
C GLU A 21 -2.35 0.07 14.88
N GLN A 22 -3.59 -0.16 14.42
CA GLN A 22 -3.84 -0.72 13.09
C GLN A 22 -3.28 0.18 11.98
N LEU A 23 -3.51 1.49 12.07
CA LEU A 23 -2.94 2.47 11.13
C LEU A 23 -1.42 2.41 11.14
N ARG A 24 -0.79 2.40 12.33
CA ARG A 24 0.66 2.30 12.49
C ARG A 24 1.22 1.05 11.82
N LYS A 25 0.60 -0.11 12.06
CA LYS A 25 1.01 -1.39 11.44
C LYS A 25 0.85 -1.39 9.93
N ARG A 26 -0.32 -0.98 9.41
CA ARG A 26 -0.59 -0.94 7.96
C ARG A 26 0.37 0.00 7.23
N ARG A 27 0.58 1.20 7.77
CA ARG A 27 1.53 2.18 7.23
C ARG A 27 2.96 1.61 7.20
N ASN A 28 3.44 1.05 8.31
CA ASN A 28 4.79 0.48 8.37
C ASN A 28 4.97 -0.69 7.39
N ASN A 29 3.94 -1.53 7.25
CA ASN A 29 3.95 -2.61 6.26
C ASN A 29 4.00 -2.06 4.83
N LEU A 30 3.21 -1.03 4.50
CA LEU A 30 3.23 -0.39 3.18
C LEU A 30 4.63 0.14 2.83
N LEU A 31 5.28 0.85 3.74
CA LEU A 31 6.63 1.39 3.53
C LEU A 31 7.66 0.27 3.35
N ARG A 32 7.55 -0.81 4.13
CA ARG A 32 8.39 -2.00 3.95
C ARG A 32 8.22 -2.60 2.55
N ARG A 33 6.98 -2.75 2.06
CA ARG A 33 6.71 -3.29 0.72
C ARG A 33 7.29 -2.43 -0.39
N HIS A 34 7.25 -1.11 -0.26
CA HIS A 34 7.91 -0.21 -1.21
C HIS A 34 9.43 -0.40 -1.24
N ASN A 35 10.04 -0.61 -0.07
CA ASN A 35 11.45 -0.95 0.04
C ASN A 35 11.78 -2.32 -0.57
N ASP A 36 10.89 -3.31 -0.43
CA ASP A 36 11.08 -4.62 -1.05
C ASP A 36 11.00 -4.53 -2.58
N PHE A 37 10.08 -3.72 -3.13
CA PHE A 37 10.04 -3.47 -4.59
C PHE A 37 11.34 -2.88 -5.12
N TRP A 38 11.94 -1.97 -4.36
CA TRP A 38 13.27 -1.46 -4.69
C TRP A 38 14.32 -2.57 -4.60
N ARG A 39 14.47 -3.22 -3.44
CA ARG A 39 15.56 -4.17 -3.19
C ARG A 39 15.53 -5.40 -4.08
N LEU A 40 14.33 -5.88 -4.46
CA LEU A 40 14.17 -7.13 -5.22
C LEU A 40 14.07 -6.91 -6.73
N TYR A 41 13.56 -5.77 -7.17
CA TYR A 41 13.22 -5.56 -8.58
C TYR A 41 13.75 -4.23 -9.16
N SER A 42 14.52 -3.47 -8.37
CA SER A 42 15.03 -2.16 -8.76
C SER A 42 13.95 -1.17 -9.19
N ILE A 43 12.71 -1.35 -8.70
CA ILE A 43 11.58 -0.49 -9.05
C ILE A 43 11.69 0.82 -8.27
N LYS A 44 11.78 1.93 -9.01
CA LYS A 44 11.66 3.27 -8.44
C LYS A 44 10.24 3.52 -7.98
N SER A 45 10.08 3.79 -6.70
CA SER A 45 8.80 4.12 -6.09
C SER A 45 8.91 5.34 -5.18
N TRP A 46 7.82 6.11 -5.16
CA TRP A 46 7.61 7.29 -4.33
C TRP A 46 6.23 7.19 -3.68
N VAL A 47 6.18 7.44 -2.38
CA VAL A 47 4.95 7.45 -1.60
C VAL A 47 4.89 8.73 -0.82
N VAL A 48 3.74 9.41 -0.91
CA VAL A 48 3.39 10.55 -0.05
C VAL A 48 2.02 10.23 0.55
N MET A 49 1.93 10.27 1.87
CA MET A 49 0.69 10.04 2.59
C MET A 49 0.41 11.19 3.55
N GLU A 50 -0.75 11.82 3.40
CA GLU A 50 -1.27 12.78 4.37
C GLU A 50 -2.16 12.06 5.39
N MET A 51 -1.79 12.17 6.66
CA MET A 51 -2.57 11.58 7.75
C MET A 51 -3.73 12.50 8.15
N PRO A 52 -4.79 11.98 8.79
CA PRO A 52 -5.92 12.80 9.25
C PRO A 52 -5.54 13.92 10.23
N ASN A 53 -4.36 13.85 10.85
CA ASN A 53 -3.83 14.89 11.72
C ASN A 53 -2.92 15.90 10.97
N GLY A 54 -2.93 15.90 9.63
CA GLY A 54 -2.09 16.76 8.79
C GLY A 54 -0.63 16.32 8.66
N ARG A 55 -0.21 15.25 9.35
CA ARG A 55 1.18 14.78 9.26
C ARG A 55 1.45 14.11 7.91
N LEU A 56 2.45 14.59 7.19
CA LEU A 56 2.95 13.96 5.98
C LEU A 56 3.95 12.84 6.31
N TYR A 57 3.80 11.72 5.60
CA TYR A 57 4.78 10.64 5.53
C TYR A 57 5.25 10.49 4.10
N THR A 58 6.55 10.63 3.88
CA THR A 58 7.18 10.44 2.57
C THR A 58 8.11 9.24 2.60
N TYR A 59 8.15 8.50 1.51
CA TYR A 59 9.16 7.46 1.27
C TYR A 59 9.57 7.52 -0.19
N TYR A 60 10.87 7.65 -0.42
CA TYR A 60 11.47 7.62 -1.75
C TYR A 60 12.51 6.52 -1.77
N SER A 61 12.33 5.54 -2.66
CA SER A 61 13.30 4.46 -2.87
C SER A 61 14.69 4.99 -3.29
N HIS A 62 14.72 6.13 -3.98
CA HIS A 62 15.92 6.84 -4.38
C HIS A 62 15.80 8.30 -3.94
N PRO A 63 16.47 8.71 -2.86
CA PRO A 63 16.33 10.06 -2.32
C PRO A 63 16.84 11.13 -3.30
N ASP A 64 17.82 10.78 -4.15
CA ASP A 64 18.43 11.72 -5.10
C ASP A 64 17.63 11.86 -6.40
N VAL A 65 16.56 11.08 -6.58
CA VAL A 65 15.72 11.11 -7.78
C VAL A 65 14.40 11.78 -7.47
N ALA A 66 14.14 12.89 -8.15
CA ALA A 66 12.89 13.63 -8.04
C ALA A 66 11.66 12.77 -8.40
N VAL A 67 10.54 13.09 -7.77
CA VAL A 67 9.23 12.52 -8.14
C VAL A 67 8.90 12.95 -9.57
N PRO A 68 8.46 12.03 -10.46
CA PRO A 68 8.06 12.40 -11.82
C PRO A 68 6.96 13.46 -11.82
N THR A 69 7.14 14.50 -12.63
CA THR A 69 6.14 15.54 -12.84
C THR A 69 4.98 15.03 -13.68
N LYS A 70 3.83 15.72 -13.64
CA LYS A 70 2.68 15.39 -14.49
C LYS A 70 3.03 15.41 -15.99
N GLN A 71 3.85 16.37 -16.42
CA GLN A 71 4.28 16.47 -17.81
C GLN A 71 5.15 15.27 -18.22
N GLU A 72 6.11 14.90 -17.38
CA GLU A 72 6.98 13.74 -17.62
C GLU A 72 6.18 12.44 -17.64
N ILE A 73 5.12 12.31 -16.84
CA ILE A 73 4.23 11.14 -16.84
C ILE A 73 3.46 11.04 -18.17
N THR A 74 2.93 12.16 -18.67
CA THR A 74 2.12 12.18 -19.90
C THR A 74 2.96 12.00 -21.17
N GLN A 75 4.21 12.46 -21.16
CA GLN A 75 5.10 12.43 -22.34
C GLN A 75 5.93 11.13 -22.46
N ARG A 76 5.71 10.14 -21.59
CA ARG A 76 6.48 8.89 -21.62
C ARG A 76 6.21 8.10 -22.91
N ARG A 77 7.28 7.49 -23.42
CA ARG A 77 7.19 6.54 -24.55
C ARG A 77 6.25 5.37 -24.27
N GLN A 78 6.25 4.87 -23.04
CA GLN A 78 5.26 3.88 -22.59
C GLN A 78 4.15 4.60 -21.82
N PRO A 79 2.87 4.35 -22.15
CA PRO A 79 1.75 4.94 -21.44
C PRO A 79 1.81 4.68 -19.93
N ALA A 80 1.59 5.71 -19.13
CA ALA A 80 1.51 5.57 -17.69
C ALA A 80 0.20 4.89 -17.29
N VAL A 81 0.29 3.92 -16.38
CA VAL A 81 -0.89 3.27 -15.79
C VAL A 81 -1.31 4.06 -14.56
N HIS A 82 -2.55 4.56 -14.56
CA HIS A 82 -3.14 5.24 -13.41
C HIS A 82 -4.16 4.33 -12.71
N LYS A 83 -4.08 4.25 -11.38
CA LYS A 83 -5.04 3.52 -10.53
C LYS A 83 -5.61 4.46 -9.48
N SER A 84 -6.92 4.37 -9.29
CA SER A 84 -7.76 5.23 -8.46
C SER A 84 -8.66 4.38 -7.55
N PRO A 85 -9.27 4.93 -6.49
CA PRO A 85 -10.12 4.13 -5.59
C PRO A 85 -11.22 3.30 -6.28
N PRO A 86 -11.89 3.79 -7.35
CA PRO A 86 -12.83 2.97 -8.14
C PRO A 86 -12.23 1.69 -8.75
N ASP A 87 -10.94 1.67 -9.08
CA ASP A 87 -10.24 0.48 -9.60
C ASP A 87 -10.15 -0.64 -8.55
N TYR A 88 -10.40 -0.33 -7.27
CA TYR A 88 -10.36 -1.26 -6.14
C TYR A 88 -11.74 -1.42 -5.50
N GLY A 89 -12.80 -1.36 -6.32
CA GLY A 89 -14.20 -1.53 -5.89
C GLY A 89 -14.42 -2.73 -4.95
N PRO A 90 -15.57 -2.79 -4.27
CA PRO A 90 -15.87 -3.88 -3.35
C PRO A 90 -15.71 -5.20 -4.09
N TYR A 91 -14.82 -6.06 -3.59
CA TYR A 91 -14.52 -7.37 -4.17
C TYR A 91 -15.81 -8.05 -4.65
N GLU A 92 -16.09 -8.04 -5.96
CA GLU A 92 -16.92 -9.07 -6.55
C GLU A 92 -16.10 -10.34 -6.43
N SER A 93 -16.49 -11.14 -5.46
CA SER A 93 -15.91 -12.44 -5.22
C SER A 93 -16.26 -13.31 -6.43
N ALA A 94 -15.23 -13.89 -7.06
CA ALA A 94 -15.30 -14.95 -8.07
C ALA A 94 -15.94 -14.57 -9.42
N ASN A 95 -15.09 -14.22 -10.40
CA ASN A 95 -15.12 -14.78 -11.76
C ASN A 95 -14.01 -14.22 -12.68
N GLU A 96 -12.86 -13.78 -12.14
CA GLU A 96 -11.66 -13.71 -12.97
C GLU A 96 -11.14 -15.15 -13.14
N ALA A 97 -11.49 -15.74 -14.29
CA ALA A 97 -10.93 -16.98 -14.78
C ALA A 97 -9.41 -16.94 -14.63
N ILE A 98 -8.91 -17.79 -13.74
CA ILE A 98 -7.47 -18.08 -13.63
C ILE A 98 -7.04 -18.46 -15.05
N PRO A 99 -6.13 -17.73 -15.73
CA PRO A 99 -5.56 -18.22 -16.97
C PRO A 99 -4.88 -19.54 -16.63
N LYS A 100 -5.39 -20.63 -17.20
CA LYS A 100 -4.88 -21.98 -16.99
C LYS A 100 -3.38 -21.96 -17.35
N LEU A 101 -2.53 -22.00 -16.34
CA LEU A 101 -1.09 -22.12 -16.54
C LEU A 101 -0.85 -23.37 -17.41
N PRO A 102 -0.03 -23.29 -18.48
CA PRO A 102 0.29 -24.45 -19.27
C PRO A 102 0.95 -25.49 -18.36
N ALA A 103 0.40 -26.70 -18.34
CA ALA A 103 0.96 -27.80 -17.60
C ALA A 103 2.36 -28.08 -18.16
N ILE A 104 3.39 -27.84 -17.35
CA ILE A 104 4.75 -28.28 -17.67
C ILE A 104 4.79 -29.77 -17.37
N THR A 105 4.66 -30.60 -18.40
CA THR A 105 4.93 -32.03 -18.32
C THR A 105 6.45 -32.21 -18.27
N VAL A 106 6.98 -32.45 -17.07
CA VAL A 106 8.37 -32.93 -16.95
C VAL A 106 8.37 -34.40 -17.32
N LEU A 107 8.77 -34.70 -18.56
CA LEU A 107 9.12 -36.05 -18.99
C LEU A 107 10.36 -36.49 -18.20
N GLY A 108 10.17 -37.43 -17.28
CA GLY A 108 11.26 -38.11 -16.59
C GLY A 108 12.18 -38.79 -17.60
N ARG A 109 13.49 -38.58 -17.44
CA ARG A 109 14.52 -39.31 -18.18
C ARG A 109 14.69 -40.69 -17.54
N ASN A 110 14.76 -41.71 -18.39
CA ASN A 110 14.98 -43.13 -18.10
C ASN A 110 16.18 -43.38 -17.16
#